data_AF-A0A2E6LYJ6-F1
#
_entry.id   AF-A0A2E6LYJ6-F1
#
_cell.length_a   1.000
_cell.length_b   1.000
_cell.length_c   1.000
_cell.angle_alpha   90.00
_cell.angle_beta   90.00
_cell.angle_gamma   90.00
#
_symmetry.space_group_name_H-M   'P 1'
#
loop_
_entity.id
_entity.type
_entity.pdbx_description
1 polymer ?
#
loop_
_entity_poly.entity_id
_entity_poly.type
_entity_poly.pdbx_seq_one_letter_code
_entity_poly.pdbx_strand_id
1 'polypeptide(L)'
;MDHNKNLINVADDDTPQEIDATVPKLASMNTKLFVALLLAIIAIIIQSFYINAANKRAEMNTELMYVKMYPNGSWDVEYRESGTEADFFPLTIDKLIQDYVEARYSVRPGQMRREFGFAAIFMSPQLRGWFTGTGDRQFNARVQAEKLNAASLSEDIEVRFVDHFDYSTGVFKRGNSDLYRTNVFIQRTVMDQIGNPQGEPVNEVVTLHWRIKSTNELKGLSRDDLRANPIGLEIMKDKKVLDVSNTQ
;
A
#
# COMPACT_ATOMS: atom_id res chain seq x y z
N MET A 1 92.21 64.17 -36.07
CA MET A 1 91.48 64.74 -37.21
C MET A 1 90.02 64.76 -36.84
N ASP A 2 89.48 65.96 -36.86
CA ASP A 2 88.05 66.34 -36.83
C ASP A 2 87.16 65.38 -37.65
N HIS A 3 85.85 65.20 -37.43
CA HIS A 3 84.86 66.19 -37.08
C HIS A 3 83.52 65.55 -36.62
N ASN A 4 82.88 66.25 -35.70
CA ASN A 4 81.45 66.55 -35.61
C ASN A 4 80.46 65.55 -34.99
N LYS A 5 79.99 65.98 -33.82
CA LYS A 5 78.85 65.51 -33.03
C LYS A 5 77.57 66.15 -33.56
N ASN A 6 76.48 65.40 -33.59
CA ASN A 6 75.12 65.91 -33.39
C ASN A 6 74.37 64.94 -32.45
N LEU A 7 74.54 65.15 -31.13
CA LEU A 7 73.51 65.63 -30.17
C LEU A 7 72.04 65.49 -30.68
N ILE A 8 71.00 64.98 -29.99
CA ILE A 8 70.58 64.69 -28.59
C ILE A 8 69.27 63.82 -28.80
N ASN A 9 68.88 62.78 -28.08
CA ASN A 9 68.48 62.73 -26.67
C ASN A 9 68.26 61.26 -26.28
N VAL A 10 69.02 60.83 -25.27
CA VAL A 10 68.77 59.61 -24.51
C VAL A 10 67.62 59.94 -23.55
N ALA A 11 66.43 59.45 -23.84
CA ALA A 11 65.45 59.18 -22.79
C ALA A 11 65.72 57.75 -22.33
N ASP A 12 66.48 57.70 -21.24
CA ASP A 12 66.64 56.57 -20.36
C ASP A 12 65.23 56.21 -19.83
N ASP A 13 64.67 55.09 -20.26
CA ASP A 13 63.41 54.57 -19.72
C ASP A 13 63.57 53.08 -19.40
N ASP A 14 64.65 52.77 -18.68
CA ASP A 14 64.65 51.68 -17.70
C ASP A 14 63.82 52.10 -16.48
N THR A 15 62.54 52.46 -16.67
CA THR A 15 61.60 52.40 -15.57
C THR A 15 61.22 50.94 -15.38
N PRO A 16 61.41 50.37 -14.17
CA PRO A 16 60.86 49.07 -13.87
C PRO A 16 59.35 49.20 -14.07
N GLN A 17 58.78 48.48 -15.05
CA GLN A 17 57.33 48.29 -15.09
C GLN A 17 56.96 47.68 -13.74
N GLU A 18 56.31 48.48 -12.90
CA GLU A 18 55.78 48.05 -11.63
C GLU A 18 54.75 46.97 -11.97
N ILE A 19 55.15 45.70 -11.85
CA ILE A 19 54.25 44.57 -12.04
C ILE A 19 53.19 44.75 -10.97
N ASP A 20 52.01 45.21 -11.39
CA ASP A 20 50.90 45.47 -10.51
C ASP A 20 50.57 44.19 -9.73
N ALA A 21 51.04 44.15 -8.48
CA ALA A 21 50.99 42.99 -7.60
C ALA A 21 49.53 42.64 -7.21
N THR A 22 48.55 43.43 -7.67
CA THR A 22 47.13 43.17 -7.49
C THR A 22 46.57 42.18 -8.52
N VAL A 23 47.11 42.11 -9.75
CA VAL A 23 46.60 41.24 -10.82
C VAL A 23 46.68 39.74 -10.49
N PRO A 24 47.80 39.19 -9.97
CA PRO A 24 47.86 37.78 -9.56
C PRO A 24 47.01 37.49 -8.31
N LYS A 25 46.77 38.50 -7.45
CA LYS A 25 45.91 38.36 -6.27
C LYS A 25 44.42 38.32 -6.62
N LEU A 26 43.95 39.13 -7.59
CA LEU A 26 42.57 39.10 -8.06
C LEU A 26 42.25 37.79 -8.81
N ALA A 27 43.14 37.31 -9.68
CA ALA A 27 42.97 36.02 -10.34
C ALA A 27 42.89 34.86 -9.34
N SER A 28 43.78 34.84 -8.34
CA SER A 28 43.78 33.85 -7.26
C SER A 28 42.50 33.90 -6.39
N MET A 29 41.99 35.09 -6.09
CA MET A 29 40.72 35.25 -5.37
C MET A 29 39.53 34.77 -6.18
N ASN A 30 39.47 35.09 -7.47
CA ASN A 30 38.39 34.67 -8.36
C ASN A 30 38.37 33.15 -8.55
N THR A 31 39.54 32.50 -8.65
CA THR A 31 39.62 31.03 -8.71
C THR A 31 39.18 30.39 -7.39
N LYS A 32 39.54 30.96 -6.23
CA LYS A 32 39.09 30.45 -4.92
C LYS A 32 37.58 30.61 -4.74
N LEU A 33 37.02 31.75 -5.15
CA LEU A 33 35.57 32.00 -5.16
C LEU A 33 34.83 31.03 -6.07
N PHE A 34 35.37 30.78 -7.28
CA PHE A 34 34.80 29.82 -8.23
C PHE A 34 34.81 28.39 -7.67
N VAL A 35 35.91 27.95 -7.07
CA VAL A 35 36.02 26.63 -6.43
C VAL A 35 35.08 26.50 -5.22
N ALA A 36 34.97 27.54 -4.40
CA ALA A 36 34.03 27.56 -3.28
C ALA A 36 32.57 27.47 -3.75
N LEU A 37 32.23 28.15 -4.85
CA LEU A 37 30.90 28.14 -5.45
C LEU A 37 30.58 26.77 -6.09
N LEU A 38 31.57 26.13 -6.71
CA LEU A 38 31.45 24.76 -7.23
C LEU A 38 31.19 23.75 -6.10
N LEU A 39 31.93 23.84 -4.99
CA LEU A 39 31.73 22.99 -3.81
C LEU A 39 30.36 23.23 -3.16
N ALA A 40 29.88 24.47 -3.11
CA ALA A 40 28.55 24.80 -2.63
C ALA A 40 27.45 24.16 -3.49
N ILE A 41 27.60 24.17 -4.82
CA ILE A 41 26.66 23.51 -5.74
C ILE A 41 26.65 21.99 -5.50
N ILE A 42 27.82 21.37 -5.34
CA ILE A 42 27.92 19.92 -5.05
C ILE A 42 27.25 19.60 -3.71
N ALA A 43 27.46 20.43 -2.68
CA ALA A 43 26.82 20.25 -1.38
C ALA A 43 25.28 20.35 -1.47
N ILE A 44 24.74 21.29 -2.26
CA ILE A 44 23.30 21.42 -2.49
C ILE A 44 22.74 20.18 -3.21
N ILE A 45 23.46 19.64 -4.19
CA ILE A 45 23.05 18.42 -4.89
C ILE A 45 22.99 17.23 -3.91
N ILE A 46 24.04 17.03 -3.11
CA ILE A 46 24.08 15.97 -2.09
C ILE A 46 22.94 16.15 -1.08
N GLN A 47 22.72 17.37 -0.59
CA GLN A 47 21.65 17.66 0.36
C GLN A 47 20.27 17.40 -0.27
N SER A 48 20.08 17.69 -1.56
CA SER A 48 18.83 17.38 -2.27
C SER A 48 18.57 15.88 -2.35
N PHE A 49 19.59 15.05 -2.54
CA PHE A 49 19.45 13.59 -2.48
C PHE A 49 19.06 13.12 -1.07
N TYR A 50 19.67 13.67 -0.03
CA TYR A 50 19.32 13.34 1.36
C TYR A 50 17.90 13.77 1.72
N ILE A 51 17.46 14.96 1.31
CA ILE A 51 16.09 15.45 1.53
C ILE A 51 15.10 14.59 0.75
N ASN A 52 15.39 14.20 -0.49
CA ASN A 52 14.51 13.32 -1.26
C ASN A 52 14.41 11.92 -0.61
N ALA A 53 15.53 11.37 -0.13
CA ALA A 53 15.52 10.12 0.61
C ALA A 53 14.79 10.23 1.96
N ALA A 54 14.94 11.34 2.67
CA ALA A 54 14.24 11.63 3.91
C ALA A 54 12.75 11.84 3.69
N ASN A 55 12.35 12.56 2.65
CA ASN A 55 10.95 12.75 2.26
C ASN A 55 10.31 11.43 1.86
N LYS A 56 10.99 10.58 1.08
CA LYS A 56 10.52 9.22 0.80
C LYS A 56 10.35 8.40 2.07
N ARG A 57 11.25 8.52 3.05
CA ARG A 57 11.10 7.86 4.36
C ARG A 57 9.95 8.44 5.19
N ALA A 58 9.75 9.76 5.15
CA ALA A 58 8.68 10.46 5.86
C ALA A 58 7.30 10.13 5.27
N GLU A 59 7.18 10.09 3.94
CA GLU A 59 5.97 9.63 3.24
C GLU A 59 5.66 8.16 3.54
N MET A 60 6.69 7.32 3.76
CA MET A 60 6.57 5.90 4.12
C MET A 60 6.35 5.63 5.62
N ASN A 61 6.56 6.63 6.48
CA ASN A 61 6.23 6.58 7.91
C ASN A 61 4.81 7.10 8.11
N THR A 62 3.84 6.40 7.52
CA THR A 62 2.45 6.54 7.94
C THR A 62 2.33 5.87 9.31
N GLU A 63 2.56 6.64 10.37
CA GLU A 63 2.32 6.20 11.74
C GLU A 63 0.81 6.03 11.94
N LEU A 64 0.37 4.82 12.26
CA LEU A 64 -1.02 4.54 12.61
C LEU A 64 -1.26 5.06 14.03
N MET A 65 -1.80 6.26 14.13
CA MET A 65 -2.19 6.85 15.41
C MET A 65 -3.57 6.32 15.82
N TYR A 66 -3.60 5.48 16.85
CA TYR A 66 -4.85 5.10 17.51
C TYR A 66 -5.10 6.03 18.69
N VAL A 67 -6.17 6.82 18.61
CA VAL A 67 -6.62 7.68 19.72
C VAL A 67 -7.72 6.92 20.48
N LYS A 68 -7.40 6.45 21.68
CA LYS A 68 -8.40 5.88 22.59
C LYS A 68 -9.03 7.03 23.36
N MET A 69 -10.33 7.27 23.15
CA MET A 69 -11.10 8.26 23.94
C MET A 69 -11.87 7.54 25.04
N TYR A 70 -11.69 7.99 26.28
CA TYR A 70 -12.42 7.47 27.43
C TYR A 70 -13.71 8.27 27.66
N PRO A 71 -14.74 7.69 28.32
CA PRO A 71 -16.01 8.37 28.60
C PRO A 71 -15.89 9.65 29.45
N ASN A 72 -14.76 9.83 30.15
CA ASN A 72 -14.43 11.02 30.94
C ASN A 72 -13.82 12.16 30.10
N GLY A 73 -13.69 12.00 28.78
CA GLY A 73 -13.10 13.00 27.87
C GLY A 73 -11.56 13.05 27.87
N SER A 74 -10.91 12.19 28.66
CA SER A 74 -9.46 11.98 28.53
C SER A 74 -9.17 11.13 27.29
N TRP A 75 -8.01 11.38 26.68
CA TRP A 75 -7.53 10.62 25.54
C TRP A 75 -6.11 10.13 25.85
N ASP A 76 -5.81 8.94 25.34
CA ASP A 76 -4.46 8.38 25.36
C ASP A 76 -4.00 8.14 23.92
N VAL A 77 -2.74 8.48 23.65
CA VAL A 77 -2.11 8.35 22.33
C VAL A 77 -1.00 7.33 22.45
N GLU A 78 -1.26 6.16 21.88
CA GLU A 78 -0.29 5.07 21.82
C GLU A 78 0.54 5.23 20.54
N TYR A 79 1.82 5.59 20.69
CA TYR A 79 2.78 5.62 19.58
C TYR A 79 3.31 4.21 19.35
N ARG A 80 3.02 3.61 18.18
CA ARG A 80 3.63 2.34 17.77
C ARG A 80 4.73 2.59 16.75
N GLU A 81 5.91 2.05 17.03
CA GLU A 81 7.00 2.04 16.06
C GLU A 81 6.61 1.22 14.82
N SER A 82 7.04 1.70 13.65
CA SER A 82 6.89 1.01 12.37
C SER A 82 7.58 -0.36 12.43
N GLY A 83 6.81 -1.44 12.62
CA GLY A 83 7.31 -2.81 12.52
C GLY A 83 6.77 -3.80 13.55
N THR A 84 6.18 -3.32 14.65
CA THR A 84 5.41 -4.18 15.56
C THR A 84 4.08 -4.56 14.92
N GLU A 85 3.73 -5.85 14.97
CA GLU A 85 2.44 -6.38 14.54
C GLU A 85 1.32 -5.52 15.17
N ALA A 86 0.43 -5.03 14.31
CA ALA A 86 -0.70 -4.25 14.79
C ALA A 86 -1.67 -5.19 15.52
N ASP A 87 -1.95 -4.89 16.78
CA ASP A 87 -3.00 -5.57 17.53
C ASP A 87 -4.33 -5.09 16.95
N PHE A 88 -4.88 -5.85 16.02
CA PHE A 88 -6.18 -5.56 15.45
C PHE A 88 -7.27 -6.06 16.38
N PHE A 89 -8.31 -5.25 16.56
CA PHE A 89 -9.50 -5.69 17.29
C PHE A 89 -10.12 -6.88 16.55
N PRO A 90 -10.44 -8.00 17.23
CA PRO A 90 -11.10 -9.16 16.61
C PRO A 90 -12.35 -8.77 15.80
N LEU A 91 -13.13 -7.81 16.31
CA LEU A 91 -14.31 -7.28 15.62
C LEU A 91 -14.01 -6.68 14.24
N THR A 92 -12.83 -6.09 14.04
CA THR A 92 -12.42 -5.57 12.72
C THR A 92 -12.16 -6.72 11.75
N ILE A 93 -11.54 -7.81 12.24
CA ILE A 93 -11.31 -9.02 11.44
C ILE A 93 -12.64 -9.65 11.06
N ASP A 94 -13.55 -9.82 12.03
CA ASP A 94 -14.89 -10.39 11.80
C ASP A 94 -15.65 -9.59 10.74
N LYS A 95 -15.65 -8.26 10.86
CA LYS A 95 -16.31 -7.38 9.89
C LYS A 95 -15.74 -7.52 8.48
N LEU A 96 -14.42 -7.56 8.34
CA LEU A 96 -13.78 -7.70 7.02
C LEU A 96 -14.01 -9.10 6.42
N ILE A 97 -14.06 -10.14 7.27
CA ILE A 97 -14.44 -11.49 6.85
C ILE A 97 -15.90 -11.53 6.38
N GLN A 98 -16.81 -10.89 7.12
CA GLN A 98 -18.22 -10.75 6.74
C GLN A 98 -18.34 -10.04 5.39
N ASP A 99 -17.70 -8.88 5.23
CA ASP A 99 -17.71 -8.10 3.99
C ASP A 99 -17.17 -8.90 2.80
N TYR A 100 -16.10 -9.66 3.01
CA TYR A 100 -15.58 -10.56 1.99
C TYR A 100 -16.58 -11.65 1.62
N VAL A 101 -17.18 -12.33 2.60
CA VAL A 101 -18.13 -13.43 2.37
C VAL A 101 -19.39 -12.92 1.65
N GLU A 102 -19.96 -11.81 2.11
CA GLU A 102 -21.10 -11.17 1.47
C GLU A 102 -20.78 -10.79 0.02
N ALA A 103 -19.69 -10.06 -0.23
CA ALA A 103 -19.33 -9.66 -1.60
C ALA A 103 -18.95 -10.84 -2.51
N ARG A 104 -18.43 -11.94 -1.94
CA ARG A 104 -18.00 -13.12 -2.70
C ARG A 104 -19.16 -14.03 -3.10
N TYR A 105 -20.17 -14.16 -2.24
CA TYR A 105 -21.22 -15.17 -2.37
C TYR A 105 -22.62 -14.61 -2.61
N SER A 106 -22.86 -13.33 -2.30
CA SER A 106 -24.16 -12.71 -2.60
C SER A 106 -24.31 -12.50 -4.09
N VAL A 107 -25.55 -12.59 -4.56
CA VAL A 107 -25.92 -12.32 -5.95
C VAL A 107 -26.81 -11.11 -5.96
N ARG A 108 -26.27 -9.97 -6.39
CA ARG A 108 -27.00 -8.71 -6.58
C ARG A 108 -26.88 -8.28 -8.04
N PRO A 109 -27.88 -8.57 -8.89
CA PRO A 109 -27.85 -8.19 -10.30
C PRO A 109 -27.54 -6.69 -10.47
N GLY A 110 -26.64 -6.38 -11.40
CA GLY A 110 -26.14 -5.02 -11.65
C GLY A 110 -24.97 -4.59 -10.77
N GLN A 111 -24.70 -5.29 -9.66
CA GLN A 111 -23.60 -4.96 -8.74
C GLN A 111 -22.49 -6.04 -8.73
N MET A 112 -22.73 -7.20 -9.33
CA MET A 112 -21.80 -8.35 -9.33
C MET A 112 -20.35 -8.03 -9.70
N ARG A 113 -20.14 -7.14 -10.69
CA ARG A 113 -18.78 -6.73 -11.09
C ARG A 113 -18.05 -5.98 -9.98
N ARG A 114 -18.76 -5.13 -9.24
CA ARG A 114 -18.22 -4.36 -8.12
C ARG A 114 -17.96 -5.28 -6.93
N GLU A 115 -18.93 -6.13 -6.58
CA GLU A 115 -18.82 -7.07 -5.46
C GLU A 115 -17.65 -8.05 -5.65
N PHE A 116 -17.54 -8.65 -6.84
CA PHE A 116 -16.40 -9.52 -7.15
C PHE A 116 -15.05 -8.78 -7.17
N GLY A 117 -15.05 -7.52 -7.62
CA GLY A 117 -13.87 -6.66 -7.56
C GLY A 117 -13.44 -6.39 -6.12
N PHE A 118 -14.40 -6.08 -5.25
CA PHE A 118 -14.16 -5.86 -3.83
C PHE A 118 -13.67 -7.12 -3.13
N ALA A 119 -14.35 -8.26 -3.32
CA ALA A 119 -13.93 -9.55 -2.76
C ALA A 119 -12.51 -9.94 -3.21
N ALA A 120 -12.12 -9.61 -4.46
CA ALA A 120 -10.80 -9.89 -4.97
C ALA A 120 -9.67 -9.16 -4.19
N ILE A 121 -9.94 -8.00 -3.57
CA ILE A 121 -8.96 -7.23 -2.77
C ILE A 121 -8.40 -8.08 -1.63
N PHE A 122 -9.25 -8.89 -0.99
CA PHE A 122 -8.89 -9.77 0.12
C PHE A 122 -8.20 -11.06 -0.33
N MET A 123 -8.29 -11.45 -1.59
CA MET A 123 -7.73 -12.72 -2.05
C MET A 123 -6.22 -12.68 -2.22
N SER A 124 -5.55 -13.73 -1.78
CA SER A 124 -4.14 -14.00 -2.13
C SER A 124 -3.93 -14.07 -3.65
N PRO A 125 -2.71 -13.82 -4.17
CA PRO A 125 -2.45 -13.89 -5.60
C PRO A 125 -2.86 -15.22 -6.24
N GLN A 126 -2.68 -16.33 -5.52
CA GLN A 126 -3.06 -17.66 -5.98
C GLN A 126 -4.59 -17.82 -6.05
N LEU A 127 -5.29 -17.44 -4.98
CA LEU A 127 -6.76 -17.52 -4.93
C LEU A 127 -7.39 -16.58 -5.96
N ARG A 128 -6.87 -15.35 -6.07
CA ARG A 128 -7.30 -14.36 -7.06
C ARG A 128 -7.10 -14.88 -8.48
N GLY A 129 -5.94 -15.49 -8.77
CA GLY A 129 -5.65 -16.09 -10.07
C GLY A 129 -6.63 -17.22 -10.44
N TRP A 130 -7.02 -18.05 -9.48
CA TRP A 130 -8.08 -19.04 -9.70
C TRP A 130 -9.47 -18.41 -9.87
N PHE A 131 -9.76 -17.35 -9.12
CA PHE A 131 -11.06 -16.67 -9.13
C PHE A 131 -11.33 -15.91 -10.43
N THR A 132 -10.34 -15.16 -10.93
CA THR A 132 -10.47 -14.33 -12.13
C THR A 132 -10.01 -15.02 -13.41
N GLY A 133 -9.36 -16.18 -13.31
CA GLY A 133 -8.80 -16.90 -14.45
C GLY A 133 -9.86 -17.47 -15.40
N THR A 134 -9.46 -17.72 -16.65
CA THR A 134 -10.36 -18.13 -17.74
C THR A 134 -10.25 -19.61 -18.13
N GLY A 135 -9.43 -20.41 -17.45
CA GLY A 135 -9.27 -21.84 -17.73
C GLY A 135 -10.47 -22.68 -17.26
N ASP A 136 -10.58 -23.91 -17.77
CA ASP A 136 -11.76 -24.78 -17.59
C ASP A 136 -12.10 -25.14 -16.12
N ARG A 137 -11.11 -25.08 -15.22
CA ARG A 137 -11.28 -25.35 -13.77
C ARG A 137 -11.24 -24.09 -12.90
N GLN A 138 -11.21 -22.92 -13.53
CA GLN A 138 -11.17 -21.63 -12.85
C GLN A 138 -12.59 -21.06 -12.75
N PHE A 139 -12.81 -20.21 -11.75
CA PHE A 139 -14.15 -19.68 -11.49
C PHE A 139 -14.63 -18.72 -12.58
N ASN A 140 -13.71 -17.99 -13.22
CA ASN A 140 -13.98 -16.96 -14.22
C ASN A 140 -15.04 -15.95 -13.76
N ALA A 141 -14.66 -15.16 -12.74
CA ALA A 141 -15.53 -14.18 -12.11
C ALA A 141 -16.25 -13.24 -13.09
N ARG A 142 -15.61 -12.86 -14.20
CA ARG A 142 -16.23 -12.00 -15.22
C ARG A 142 -17.43 -12.67 -15.88
N VAL A 143 -17.24 -13.88 -16.41
CA VAL A 143 -18.30 -14.62 -17.09
C VAL A 143 -19.41 -14.99 -16.10
N GLN A 144 -19.07 -15.33 -14.85
CA GLN A 144 -20.08 -15.60 -13.83
C GLN A 144 -20.89 -14.36 -13.45
N ALA A 145 -20.24 -13.19 -13.30
CA ALA A 145 -20.95 -11.95 -13.06
C ALA A 145 -21.92 -11.61 -14.20
N GLU A 146 -21.51 -11.80 -15.46
CA GLU A 146 -22.38 -11.59 -16.63
C GLU A 146 -23.58 -12.54 -16.64
N LYS A 147 -23.37 -13.83 -16.35
CA LYS A 147 -24.45 -14.83 -16.25
C LYS A 147 -25.45 -14.52 -15.14
N LEU A 148 -24.95 -14.20 -13.94
CA LEU A 148 -25.80 -13.88 -12.79
C LEU A 148 -26.58 -12.58 -13.00
N ASN A 149 -25.96 -11.57 -13.64
CA ASN A 149 -26.65 -10.35 -14.02
C ASN A 149 -27.76 -10.62 -15.04
N ALA A 150 -27.54 -11.50 -16.01
CA ALA A 150 -28.53 -11.83 -17.04
C ALA A 150 -29.69 -12.68 -16.49
N ALA A 151 -29.46 -13.47 -15.45
CA ALA A 151 -30.49 -14.29 -14.82
C ALA A 151 -31.52 -13.48 -14.02
N SER A 152 -31.19 -12.23 -13.64
CA SER A 152 -32.02 -11.36 -12.79
C SER A 152 -32.49 -12.04 -11.49
N LEU A 153 -31.73 -13.02 -11.02
CA LEU A 153 -31.94 -13.70 -9.74
C LEU A 153 -31.11 -12.97 -8.68
N SER A 154 -31.72 -12.67 -7.53
CA SER A 154 -30.99 -12.14 -6.39
C SER A 154 -30.85 -13.21 -5.32
N GLU A 155 -29.67 -13.30 -4.72
CA GLU A 155 -29.39 -14.17 -3.58
C GLU A 155 -28.78 -13.29 -2.49
N ASP A 156 -29.43 -13.26 -1.34
CA ASP A 156 -28.93 -12.58 -0.17
C ASP A 156 -28.19 -13.56 0.74
N ILE A 157 -27.06 -13.11 1.28
CA ILE A 157 -26.22 -13.89 2.19
C ILE A 157 -26.17 -13.14 3.50
N GLU A 158 -26.72 -13.76 4.54
CA GLU A 158 -26.63 -13.27 5.91
C GLU A 158 -25.54 -14.06 6.66
N VAL A 159 -24.59 -13.36 7.26
CA VAL A 159 -23.59 -13.99 8.13
C VAL A 159 -24.16 -14.12 9.53
N ARG A 160 -24.37 -15.36 9.99
CA ARG A 160 -24.93 -15.65 11.31
C ARG A 160 -23.87 -15.65 12.41
N PHE A 161 -22.74 -16.29 12.13
CA PHE A 161 -21.69 -16.49 13.11
C PHE A 161 -20.32 -16.71 12.45
N VAL A 162 -19.27 -16.25 13.12
CA VAL A 162 -17.87 -16.43 12.72
C VAL A 162 -17.15 -17.16 13.85
N ASP A 163 -16.56 -18.31 13.53
CA ASP A 163 -15.87 -19.18 14.48
C ASP A 163 -14.39 -19.34 14.12
N HIS A 164 -13.51 -18.76 14.92
CA HIS A 164 -12.06 -18.90 14.80
C HIS A 164 -11.59 -20.10 15.62
N PHE A 165 -11.25 -21.20 14.96
CA PHE A 165 -11.05 -22.48 15.66
C PHE A 165 -9.59 -22.95 15.69
N ASP A 166 -8.71 -22.43 14.82
CA ASP A 166 -7.32 -22.87 14.73
C ASP A 166 -6.41 -21.75 14.19
N TYR A 167 -5.16 -21.76 14.61
CA TYR A 167 -4.11 -20.92 14.05
C TYR A 167 -2.79 -21.69 13.97
N SER A 168 -1.97 -21.36 12.98
CA SER A 168 -0.67 -21.98 12.78
C SER A 168 0.36 -20.93 12.36
N THR A 169 1.49 -20.90 13.04
CA THR A 169 2.61 -20.00 12.71
C THR A 169 3.32 -20.52 11.46
N GLY A 170 3.42 -19.71 10.41
CA GLY A 170 4.04 -20.09 9.14
C GLY A 170 5.15 -19.14 8.69
N VAL A 171 6.19 -19.69 8.04
CA VAL A 171 7.19 -18.88 7.33
C VAL A 171 6.74 -18.73 5.88
N PHE A 172 6.35 -17.53 5.48
CA PHE A 172 6.00 -17.21 4.10
C PHE A 172 7.20 -16.57 3.38
N LYS A 173 7.23 -16.64 2.03
CA LYS A 173 8.32 -16.06 1.21
C LYS A 173 8.58 -14.56 1.47
N ARG A 174 7.63 -13.85 2.09
CA ARG A 174 7.67 -12.41 2.35
C ARG A 174 7.72 -12.05 3.84
N GLY A 175 7.89 -13.03 4.72
CA GLY A 175 7.97 -12.84 6.17
C GLY A 175 7.29 -13.97 6.96
N ASN A 176 7.47 -13.97 8.27
CA ASN A 176 6.67 -14.79 9.17
C ASN A 176 5.26 -14.19 9.23
N SER A 177 4.23 -15.03 9.22
CA SER A 177 2.85 -14.60 9.38
C SER A 177 2.03 -15.78 9.90
N ASP A 178 1.03 -15.49 10.71
CA ASP A 178 0.13 -16.51 11.24
C ASP A 178 -0.98 -16.82 10.25
N LEU A 179 -1.23 -18.11 10.07
CA LEU A 179 -2.33 -18.63 9.27
C LEU A 179 -3.47 -19.03 10.20
N TYR A 180 -4.57 -18.31 10.12
CA TYR A 180 -5.80 -18.54 10.86
C TYR A 180 -6.79 -19.35 10.04
N ARG A 181 -7.60 -20.17 10.73
CA ARG A 181 -8.69 -20.93 10.13
C ARG A 181 -10.00 -20.57 10.81
N THR A 182 -10.99 -20.28 9.99
CA THR A 182 -12.28 -19.77 10.43
C THR A 182 -13.41 -20.45 9.68
N ASN A 183 -14.47 -20.80 10.38
CA ASN A 183 -15.74 -21.18 9.79
C ASN A 183 -16.70 -20.00 9.87
N VAL A 184 -17.27 -19.62 8.74
CA VAL A 184 -18.30 -18.58 8.67
C VAL A 184 -19.62 -19.26 8.35
N PHE A 185 -20.53 -19.21 9.31
CA PHE A 185 -21.87 -19.76 9.16
C PHE A 185 -22.74 -18.73 8.48
N ILE A 186 -23.27 -19.07 7.32
CA ILE A 186 -24.10 -18.19 6.51
C ILE A 186 -25.48 -18.79 6.28
N GLN A 187 -26.43 -17.91 5.99
CA GLN A 187 -27.76 -18.26 5.55
C GLN A 187 -28.00 -17.62 4.19
N ARG A 188 -28.37 -18.44 3.20
CA ARG A 188 -28.62 -18.01 1.84
C ARG A 188 -30.12 -17.98 1.57
N THR A 189 -30.62 -16.82 1.17
CA THR A 189 -32.02 -16.61 0.83
C THR A 189 -32.11 -16.19 -0.63
N VAL A 190 -32.82 -16.97 -1.44
CA VAL A 190 -33.11 -16.57 -2.82
C VAL A 190 -34.23 -15.53 -2.77
N MET A 191 -34.08 -14.44 -3.49
CA MET A 191 -35.05 -13.35 -3.55
C MET A 191 -35.66 -13.26 -4.94
N ASP A 192 -36.95 -12.92 -5.01
CA ASP A 192 -37.63 -12.60 -6.26
C ASP A 192 -37.19 -11.23 -6.82
N GLN A 193 -37.70 -10.85 -7.99
CA GLN A 193 -37.38 -9.57 -8.63
C GLN A 193 -37.88 -8.33 -7.86
N ILE A 194 -38.76 -8.52 -6.87
CA ILE A 194 -39.38 -7.48 -6.04
C ILE A 194 -38.67 -7.40 -4.67
N GLY A 195 -37.79 -8.37 -4.35
CA GLY A 195 -37.04 -8.46 -3.10
C GLY A 195 -37.68 -9.32 -2.03
N ASN A 196 -38.68 -10.14 -2.35
CA ASN A 196 -39.29 -11.08 -1.39
C ASN A 196 -38.53 -12.41 -1.36
N PRO A 197 -38.37 -13.05 -0.19
CA PRO A 197 -37.81 -14.38 -0.08
C PRO A 197 -38.60 -15.42 -0.89
N GLN A 198 -37.88 -16.21 -1.69
CA GLN A 198 -38.40 -17.39 -2.38
C GLN A 198 -37.91 -18.66 -1.70
N GLY A 199 -38.84 -19.32 -1.00
CA GLY A 199 -38.57 -20.58 -0.32
C GLY A 199 -37.85 -20.41 1.02
N GLU A 200 -37.49 -21.54 1.62
CA GLU A 200 -36.81 -21.56 2.91
C GLU A 200 -35.33 -21.21 2.76
N PRO A 201 -34.75 -20.45 3.70
CA PRO A 201 -33.33 -20.15 3.70
C PRO A 201 -32.47 -21.41 3.82
N VAL A 202 -31.34 -21.43 3.09
CA VAL A 202 -30.40 -22.55 3.10
C VAL A 202 -29.20 -22.20 3.97
N ASN A 203 -28.94 -23.04 4.98
CA ASN A 203 -27.77 -22.89 5.84
C ASN A 203 -26.51 -23.48 5.18
N GLU A 204 -25.45 -22.69 5.15
CA GLU A 204 -24.17 -23.06 4.55
C GLU A 204 -23.01 -22.65 5.48
N VAL A 205 -21.86 -23.30 5.32
CA VAL A 205 -20.61 -22.96 6.02
C VAL A 205 -19.54 -22.62 5.01
N VAL A 206 -18.86 -21.50 5.21
CA VAL A 206 -17.68 -21.10 4.45
C VAL A 206 -16.45 -21.27 5.33
N THR A 207 -15.60 -22.23 5.00
CA THR A 207 -14.29 -22.39 5.65
C THR A 207 -13.27 -21.50 4.96
N LEU A 208 -12.63 -20.64 5.74
CA LEU A 208 -11.62 -19.68 5.31
C LEU A 208 -10.28 -20.00 5.96
N HIS A 209 -9.22 -19.93 5.16
CA HIS A 209 -7.85 -19.83 5.67
C HIS A 209 -7.34 -18.43 5.33
N TRP A 210 -6.88 -17.68 6.31
CA TRP A 210 -6.49 -16.29 6.12
C TRP A 210 -5.29 -15.90 6.98
N ARG A 211 -4.64 -14.81 6.61
CA ARG A 211 -3.52 -14.21 7.33
C ARG A 211 -3.60 -12.70 7.30
N ILE A 212 -2.75 -12.04 8.08
CA ILE A 212 -2.55 -10.60 8.05
C ILE A 212 -1.24 -10.31 7.33
N LYS A 213 -1.28 -9.42 6.34
CA LYS A 213 -0.08 -8.96 5.62
C LYS A 213 0.85 -8.23 6.57
N SER A 214 2.16 -8.41 6.35
CA SER A 214 3.17 -7.64 7.09
C SER A 214 3.09 -6.14 6.73
N THR A 215 3.60 -5.28 7.61
CA THR A 215 3.66 -3.82 7.37
C THR A 215 4.37 -3.48 6.07
N ASN A 216 5.39 -4.25 5.68
CA ASN A 216 6.10 -4.07 4.41
C ASN A 216 5.22 -4.40 3.19
N GLU A 217 4.35 -5.41 3.30
CA GLU A 217 3.38 -5.75 2.26
C GLU A 217 2.25 -4.71 2.18
N LEU A 218 1.85 -4.12 3.30
CA LEU A 218 0.83 -3.05 3.36
C LEU A 218 1.30 -1.77 2.66
N LYS A 219 2.57 -1.38 2.82
CA LYS A 219 3.15 -0.19 2.15
C LYS A 219 3.12 -0.27 0.62
N GLY A 220 2.98 -1.47 0.06
CA GLY A 220 2.85 -1.69 -1.39
C GLY A 220 1.42 -1.58 -1.93
N LEU A 221 0.41 -1.40 -1.07
CA LEU A 221 -0.99 -1.31 -1.48
C LEU A 221 -1.39 0.12 -1.87
N SER A 222 -2.34 0.23 -2.80
CA SER A 222 -2.90 1.53 -3.16
C SER A 222 -3.76 2.10 -2.03
N ARG A 223 -3.99 3.42 -2.05
CA ARG A 223 -4.85 4.07 -1.05
C ARG A 223 -6.28 3.52 -1.06
N ASP A 224 -6.79 3.14 -2.23
CA ASP A 224 -8.14 2.58 -2.35
C ASP A 224 -8.20 1.14 -1.85
N ASP A 225 -7.14 0.34 -2.05
CA ASP A 225 -7.04 -0.99 -1.46
C ASP A 225 -6.97 -0.92 0.07
N LEU A 226 -6.23 0.05 0.63
CA LEU A 226 -6.12 0.27 2.08
C LEU A 226 -7.41 0.80 2.70
N ARG A 227 -8.25 1.51 1.94
CA ARG A 227 -9.59 1.91 2.40
C ARG A 227 -10.52 0.71 2.54
N ALA A 228 -10.46 -0.22 1.60
CA ALA A 228 -11.26 -1.44 1.61
C ALA A 228 -10.71 -2.48 2.61
N ASN A 229 -9.39 -2.56 2.75
CA ASN A 229 -8.70 -3.56 3.57
C ASN A 229 -7.54 -2.92 4.35
N PRO A 230 -7.85 -2.17 5.43
CA PRO A 230 -6.85 -1.37 6.15
C PRO A 230 -5.82 -2.21 6.91
N ILE A 231 -6.18 -3.44 7.27
CA ILE A 231 -5.32 -4.34 8.04
C ILE A 231 -4.55 -5.31 7.12
N GLY A 232 -4.85 -5.32 5.82
CA GLY A 232 -4.26 -6.26 4.87
C GLY A 232 -4.64 -7.72 5.14
N LEU A 233 -5.89 -7.96 5.52
CA LEU A 233 -6.47 -9.29 5.62
C LEU A 233 -6.32 -9.99 4.26
N GLU A 234 -5.72 -11.17 4.25
CA GLU A 234 -5.49 -11.96 3.04
C GLU A 234 -6.09 -13.35 3.19
N ILE A 235 -7.13 -13.63 2.39
CA ILE A 235 -7.75 -14.93 2.25
C ILE A 235 -6.86 -15.80 1.33
N MET A 236 -6.29 -16.84 1.92
CA MET A 236 -5.44 -17.80 1.25
C MET A 236 -6.26 -18.88 0.54
N LYS A 237 -7.38 -19.26 1.15
CA LYS A 237 -8.28 -20.31 0.65
C LYS A 237 -9.70 -20.08 1.17
N ASP A 238 -10.69 -20.30 0.32
CA ASP A 238 -12.09 -20.37 0.68
C ASP A 238 -12.71 -21.69 0.19
N LYS A 239 -13.67 -22.22 0.95
CA LYS A 239 -14.50 -23.35 0.52
C LYS A 239 -15.88 -23.24 1.15
N LYS A 240 -16.92 -23.21 0.32
CA LYS A 240 -18.31 -23.26 0.75
C LYS A 240 -18.86 -24.69 0.73
N VAL A 241 -19.56 -25.08 1.78
CA VAL A 241 -20.25 -26.37 1.94
C VAL A 241 -21.64 -26.17 2.54
N LEU A 242 -22.55 -27.11 2.32
CA LEU A 242 -23.86 -27.11 3.00
C LEU A 242 -23.68 -27.41 4.49
N ASP A 243 -24.45 -26.73 5.33
CA ASP A 243 -24.49 -26.98 6.76
C ASP A 243 -25.48 -28.11 7.06
N VAL A 244 -24.95 -29.29 7.37
CA VAL A 244 -25.76 -30.49 7.67
C VAL A 244 -26.11 -30.63 9.15
N SER A 245 -25.70 -29.69 10.01
CA SER A 245 -25.97 -29.79 11.46
C SER A 245 -27.45 -29.65 11.81
N ASN A 246 -28.25 -29.05 10.93
CA ASN A 246 -29.67 -28.75 11.15
C ASN A 246 -30.65 -29.74 10.48
N THR A 247 -30.16 -30.81 9.84
CA THR A 247 -31.00 -31.93 9.38
C THR A 247 -31.15 -32.97 10.49
N GLN A 248 -32.07 -32.73 11.42
CA GLN A 248 -32.66 -33.74 12.31
C GLN A 248 -34.18 -33.63 12.28
#